data_AF-A0A5J4U3I4-F1
#
_entry.id   AF-A0A5J4U3I4-F1
#
_cell.length_a   1.000
_cell.length_b   1.000
_cell.length_c   1.000
_cell.angle_alpha   90.00
_cell.angle_beta   90.00
_cell.angle_gamma   90.00
#
_symmetry.space_group_name_H-M   'P 1'
#
loop_
_entity.id
_entity.type
_entity.pdbx_description
1 polymer ?
#
loop_
_entity_poly.entity_id
_entity_poly.type
_entity_poly.pdbx_seq_one_letter_code
_entity_poly.pdbx_strand_id
1 'polypeptide(L)'
;MYQRIQSKIEGNDGGEQFCKITVNSSYGSDDMNQEHFSDIKLCDIHETFRKHLNGRFKSDRKLGDNLYVVEFEQQKFNCKTCLQVAFAVLDCAKYWFMNFYYNFLTLMIDMNRVHLIYCDTTDSMMLAVAGDPKQNYKQGFSAVIKDKEFYDKNFYKFFPKPKLIITKESQPILDKIEQLDERKLKIKELQTENEKKPLGVAYEHCGSTLITLAPKNYWLRQEFDKKDPIVVKLKGMSLKLNPQINKDAYENNIKNGKIVKGKNTSLRQHQERNSDDEVFSKMSRINTTKNGITGVHAKMIVLENQCCCPYIDGISADKYKIQYKMLMSPD
;
A
#
# COMPACT_ATOMS: atom_id res chain seq x y z
N MET A 1 4.65 -18.19 -5.04
CA MET A 1 5.75 -17.31 -5.52
C MET A 1 6.26 -17.72 -6.90
N TYR A 2 6.61 -19.00 -7.12
CA TYR A 2 7.08 -19.49 -8.42
C TYR A 2 6.11 -19.17 -9.59
N GLN A 3 4.82 -19.45 -9.44
CA GLN A 3 3.80 -19.12 -10.44
C GLN A 3 3.77 -17.62 -10.79
N ARG A 4 4.00 -16.74 -9.81
CA ARG A 4 4.07 -15.30 -10.03
C ARG A 4 5.27 -14.92 -10.93
N ILE A 5 6.41 -15.55 -10.69
CA ILE A 5 7.64 -15.34 -11.47
C ILE A 5 7.41 -15.82 -12.91
N GLN A 6 6.81 -16.99 -13.08
CA GLN A 6 6.48 -17.54 -14.41
C GLN A 6 5.50 -16.63 -15.18
N SER A 7 4.41 -16.19 -14.56
CA SER A 7 3.47 -15.27 -15.20
C SER A 7 4.14 -13.97 -15.67
N LYS A 8 5.11 -13.43 -14.90
CA LYS A 8 5.86 -12.24 -15.32
C LYS A 8 6.81 -12.53 -16.48
N ILE A 9 7.44 -13.71 -16.52
CA ILE A 9 8.30 -14.14 -17.63
C ILE A 9 7.50 -14.26 -18.93
N GLU A 10 6.30 -14.83 -18.83
CA GLU A 10 5.33 -15.01 -19.92
C GLU A 10 4.67 -13.69 -20.37
N GLY A 11 4.82 -12.60 -19.60
CA GLY A 11 4.14 -11.32 -19.87
C GLY A 11 2.65 -11.32 -19.55
N ASN A 12 2.21 -12.26 -18.70
CA ASN A 12 0.83 -12.36 -18.21
C ASN A 12 0.63 -11.49 -16.96
N ASP A 13 0.35 -10.21 -17.18
CA ASP A 13 0.11 -9.23 -16.10
C ASP A 13 -1.06 -9.63 -15.18
N GLY A 14 -2.11 -10.24 -15.75
CA GLY A 14 -3.26 -10.74 -14.99
C GLY A 14 -2.89 -11.89 -14.06
N GLY A 15 -2.09 -12.83 -14.55
CA GLY A 15 -1.54 -13.94 -13.76
C GLY A 15 -0.60 -13.48 -12.65
N GLU A 16 0.27 -12.49 -12.92
CA GLU A 16 1.13 -11.91 -11.87
C GLU A 16 0.27 -11.29 -10.77
N GLN A 17 -0.71 -10.47 -11.15
CA GLN A 17 -1.57 -9.77 -10.21
C GLN A 17 -2.44 -10.73 -9.40
N PHE A 18 -2.99 -11.77 -10.03
CA PHE A 18 -3.72 -12.83 -9.35
C PHE A 18 -2.85 -13.51 -8.30
N CYS A 19 -1.65 -13.97 -8.68
CA CYS A 19 -0.74 -14.61 -7.75
C CYS A 19 -0.36 -13.70 -6.57
N LYS A 20 -0.16 -12.40 -6.82
CA LYS A 20 0.12 -11.40 -5.78
C LYS A 20 -1.07 -11.27 -4.81
N ILE A 21 -2.29 -11.17 -5.33
CA ILE A 21 -3.51 -11.05 -4.52
C ILE A 21 -3.70 -12.31 -3.66
N THR A 22 -3.53 -13.50 -4.24
CA THR A 22 -3.69 -14.76 -3.52
C THR A 22 -2.77 -14.83 -2.30
N VAL A 23 -1.48 -14.49 -2.46
CA VAL A 23 -0.51 -14.48 -1.35
C VAL A 23 -0.87 -13.42 -0.29
N ASN A 24 -1.32 -12.24 -0.70
CA ASN A 24 -1.70 -11.20 0.26
C ASN A 24 -3.03 -11.51 0.98
N SER A 25 -3.95 -12.20 0.30
CA SER A 25 -5.26 -12.56 0.83
C SER A 25 -5.22 -13.68 1.85
N SER A 26 -4.20 -14.55 1.82
CA SER A 26 -4.07 -15.62 2.81
C SER A 26 -3.88 -15.03 4.20
N TYR A 27 -2.98 -14.06 4.34
CA TYR A 27 -2.79 -13.31 5.60
C TYR A 27 -4.06 -12.56 6.02
N GLY A 28 -4.72 -11.85 5.08
CA GLY A 28 -5.95 -11.11 5.40
C GLY A 28 -7.12 -12.01 5.81
N SER A 29 -7.14 -13.26 5.36
CA SER A 29 -8.15 -14.25 5.76
C SER A 29 -7.97 -14.70 7.21
N ASP A 30 -6.71 -14.80 7.68
CA ASP A 30 -6.41 -15.18 9.06
C ASP A 30 -6.82 -14.09 10.08
N ASP A 31 -6.84 -12.82 9.67
CA ASP A 31 -7.23 -11.66 10.51
C ASP A 31 -8.71 -11.22 10.30
N MET A 32 -9.49 -12.01 9.55
CA MET A 32 -10.82 -11.58 9.16
C MET A 32 -11.83 -11.77 10.31
N ASN A 33 -12.42 -10.67 10.79
CA ASN A 33 -13.55 -10.76 11.71
C ASN A 33 -14.83 -11.23 10.98
N GLN A 34 -15.15 -12.52 11.07
CA GLN A 34 -16.29 -13.12 10.36
C GLN A 34 -17.67 -12.82 11.00
N GLU A 35 -17.72 -12.22 12.19
CA GLU A 35 -18.95 -12.10 12.98
C GLU A 35 -20.02 -11.19 12.36
N HIS A 36 -19.62 -10.24 11.49
CA HIS A 36 -20.51 -9.18 10.98
C HIS A 36 -20.76 -9.20 9.47
N PHE A 37 -20.51 -10.32 8.77
CA PHE A 37 -20.70 -10.39 7.31
C PHE A 37 -22.07 -10.93 6.89
N SER A 38 -22.92 -10.08 6.30
CA SER A 38 -24.12 -10.57 5.61
C SER A 38 -23.80 -10.81 4.13
N ASP A 39 -23.96 -12.04 3.63
CA ASP A 39 -23.88 -12.32 2.19
C ASP A 39 -25.24 -11.98 1.57
N ILE A 40 -25.26 -10.90 0.80
CA ILE A 40 -26.47 -10.33 0.20
C ILE A 40 -26.25 -10.17 -1.30
N LYS A 41 -27.16 -10.69 -2.11
CA LYS A 41 -27.11 -10.57 -3.59
C LYS A 41 -28.34 -9.87 -4.13
N LEU A 42 -28.11 -9.04 -5.14
CA LEU A 42 -29.15 -8.42 -5.95
C LEU A 42 -29.43 -9.31 -7.15
N CYS A 43 -30.66 -9.78 -7.28
CA CYS A 43 -31.09 -10.71 -8.30
C CYS A 43 -32.39 -10.23 -8.95
N ASP A 44 -32.61 -10.60 -10.21
CA ASP A 44 -33.92 -10.52 -10.84
C ASP A 44 -34.85 -11.63 -10.31
N ILE A 45 -36.11 -11.67 -10.75
CA ILE A 45 -37.08 -12.68 -10.31
C ILE A 45 -36.58 -14.12 -10.57
N HIS A 46 -35.99 -14.36 -11.75
CA HIS A 46 -35.58 -15.70 -12.17
C HIS A 46 -34.34 -16.19 -11.41
N GLU A 47 -33.36 -15.33 -11.21
CA GLU A 47 -32.18 -15.60 -10.40
C GLU A 47 -32.57 -15.78 -8.93
N THR A 48 -33.48 -14.98 -8.41
CA THR A 48 -33.98 -15.09 -7.03
C THR A 48 -34.57 -16.47 -6.78
N PHE A 49 -35.42 -16.94 -7.69
CA PHE A 49 -35.96 -18.30 -7.64
C PHE A 49 -34.84 -19.36 -7.65
N ARG A 50 -33.84 -19.22 -8.51
CA ARG A 50 -32.66 -20.11 -8.51
C ARG A 50 -31.87 -20.05 -7.20
N LYS A 51 -31.78 -18.88 -6.57
CA LYS A 51 -31.09 -18.68 -5.30
C LYS A 51 -31.88 -19.23 -4.10
N HIS A 52 -33.20 -19.31 -4.16
CA HIS A 52 -34.02 -19.97 -3.14
C HIS A 52 -33.70 -21.47 -3.05
N LEU A 53 -33.34 -22.08 -4.18
CA LEU A 53 -32.91 -23.49 -4.22
C LEU A 53 -31.50 -23.73 -3.65
N ASN A 54 -30.77 -22.67 -3.29
CA ASN A 54 -29.47 -22.79 -2.64
C ASN A 54 -29.68 -23.13 -1.16
N GLY A 55 -29.05 -24.20 -0.66
CA GLY A 55 -29.18 -24.63 0.74
C GLY A 55 -28.64 -23.64 1.79
N ARG A 56 -28.14 -22.47 1.36
CA ARG A 56 -27.73 -21.35 2.21
C ARG A 56 -28.73 -20.20 2.21
N PHE A 57 -29.88 -20.33 1.56
CA PHE A 57 -30.87 -19.27 1.52
C PHE A 57 -31.38 -18.96 2.94
N LYS A 58 -31.40 -17.67 3.31
CA LYS A 58 -31.90 -17.22 4.62
C LYS A 58 -33.21 -16.44 4.48
N SER A 59 -33.23 -15.42 3.62
CA SER A 59 -34.42 -14.61 3.38
C SER A 59 -34.29 -13.80 2.09
N ASP A 60 -35.39 -13.48 1.44
CA ASP A 60 -35.45 -12.52 0.35
C ASP A 60 -36.25 -11.26 0.72
N ARG A 61 -35.94 -10.14 0.06
CA ARG A 61 -36.64 -8.86 0.20
C ARG A 61 -36.77 -8.19 -1.17
N LYS A 62 -37.99 -7.82 -1.56
CA LYS A 62 -38.23 -7.08 -2.81
C LYS A 62 -37.78 -5.61 -2.68
N LEU A 63 -36.97 -5.14 -3.63
CA LEU A 63 -36.54 -3.73 -3.74
C LEU A 63 -37.30 -2.96 -4.84
N GLY A 64 -37.79 -3.66 -5.85
CA GLY A 64 -38.52 -3.07 -6.99
C GLY A 64 -39.14 -4.14 -7.88
N ASP A 65 -39.74 -3.74 -9.00
CA ASP A 65 -40.56 -4.63 -9.85
C ASP A 65 -39.82 -5.87 -10.36
N ASN A 66 -38.51 -5.77 -10.61
CA ASN A 66 -37.66 -6.88 -11.03
C ASN A 66 -36.31 -6.89 -10.31
N LEU A 67 -36.29 -6.47 -9.04
CA LEU A 67 -35.08 -6.44 -8.22
C LEU A 67 -35.38 -6.94 -6.82
N TYR A 68 -34.71 -8.02 -6.46
CA TYR A 68 -34.84 -8.71 -5.19
C TYR A 68 -33.47 -8.80 -4.54
N VAL A 69 -33.47 -8.74 -3.21
CA VAL A 69 -32.31 -8.92 -2.37
C VAL A 69 -32.43 -10.28 -1.75
N VAL A 70 -31.50 -11.19 -2.05
CA VAL A 70 -31.41 -12.50 -1.41
C VAL A 70 -30.28 -12.48 -0.41
N GLU A 71 -30.62 -12.73 0.85
CA GLU A 71 -29.68 -12.91 1.95
C GLU A 71 -29.39 -14.40 2.13
N PHE A 72 -28.11 -14.74 2.27
CA PHE A 72 -27.66 -16.10 2.53
C PHE A 72 -27.13 -16.22 3.96
N GLU A 73 -27.29 -17.42 4.53
CA GLU A 73 -26.57 -17.82 5.72
C GLU A 73 -25.06 -17.82 5.45
N GLN A 74 -24.31 -17.34 6.43
CA GLN A 74 -22.86 -17.34 6.38
C GLN A 74 -22.35 -18.78 6.27
N GLN A 75 -21.46 -19.04 5.31
CA GLN A 75 -20.68 -20.27 5.35
C GLN A 75 -19.73 -20.21 6.53
N LYS A 76 -19.99 -21.05 7.54
CA LYS A 76 -19.05 -21.27 8.63
C LYS A 76 -17.88 -22.10 8.09
N PHE A 77 -16.78 -21.44 7.78
CA PHE A 77 -15.53 -22.12 7.52
C PHE A 77 -14.76 -22.26 8.82
N ASN A 78 -14.32 -23.47 9.15
CA ASN A 78 -13.49 -23.68 10.32
C ASN A 78 -12.05 -23.23 9.98
N CYS A 79 -11.73 -21.96 10.27
CA CYS A 79 -10.35 -21.48 10.23
C CYS A 79 -9.57 -22.15 11.37
N LYS A 80 -8.68 -23.08 11.01
CA LYS A 80 -7.80 -23.76 11.97
C LYS A 80 -6.62 -22.89 12.41
N THR A 81 -6.36 -21.80 11.71
CA THR A 81 -5.29 -20.84 12.03
C THR A 81 -5.74 -19.89 13.13
N CYS A 82 -4.88 -19.70 14.11
CA CYS A 82 -5.17 -18.84 15.25
C CYS A 82 -4.85 -17.37 14.90
N LEU A 83 -5.62 -16.41 15.42
CA LEU A 83 -5.44 -14.97 15.19
C LEU A 83 -4.02 -14.49 15.50
N GLN A 84 -3.32 -15.17 16.42
CA GLN A 84 -1.93 -14.91 16.78
C GLN A 84 -0.99 -15.02 15.58
N VAL A 85 -1.30 -15.85 14.58
CA VAL A 85 -0.51 -15.95 13.34
C VAL A 85 -0.56 -14.62 12.57
N ALA A 86 -1.74 -14.01 12.44
CA ALA A 86 -1.88 -12.72 11.77
C ALA A 86 -1.11 -11.61 12.51
N PHE A 87 -1.19 -11.57 13.84
CA PHE A 87 -0.40 -10.61 14.64
C PHE A 87 1.10 -10.82 14.47
N ALA A 88 1.57 -12.08 14.54
CA ALA A 88 2.99 -12.40 14.36
C ALA A 88 3.51 -12.00 12.97
N VAL A 89 2.72 -12.20 11.91
CA VAL A 89 3.08 -11.79 10.55
C VAL A 89 3.26 -10.26 10.47
N LEU A 90 2.34 -9.49 11.07
CA LEU A 90 2.46 -8.02 11.11
C LEU A 90 3.67 -7.55 11.90
N ASP A 91 3.96 -8.17 13.03
CA ASP A 91 5.08 -7.77 13.88
C ASP A 91 6.42 -8.13 13.25
N CYS A 92 6.51 -9.30 12.60
CA CYS A 92 7.66 -9.65 11.76
C CYS A 92 7.89 -8.65 10.62
N ALA A 93 6.83 -8.18 9.96
CA ALA A 93 6.93 -7.17 8.90
C ALA A 93 7.45 -5.83 9.42
N LYS A 94 6.95 -5.36 10.58
CA LYS A 94 7.43 -4.14 11.24
C LYS A 94 8.88 -4.29 11.69
N TYR A 95 9.22 -5.41 12.31
CA TYR A 95 10.57 -5.70 12.77
C TYR A 95 11.55 -5.70 11.60
N TRP A 96 11.21 -6.35 10.49
CA TRP A 96 12.03 -6.36 9.29
C TRP A 96 12.24 -4.94 8.73
N PHE A 97 11.18 -4.14 8.65
CA PHE A 97 11.26 -2.76 8.18
C PHE A 97 12.18 -1.90 9.07
N MET A 98 12.02 -1.99 10.40
CA MET A 98 12.85 -1.26 11.36
C MET A 98 14.30 -1.74 11.31
N ASN A 99 14.54 -3.04 11.20
CA ASN A 99 15.88 -3.60 11.04
C ASN A 99 16.55 -3.12 9.74
N PHE A 100 15.80 -3.08 8.63
CA PHE A 100 16.31 -2.53 7.38
C PHE A 100 16.66 -1.03 7.49
N TYR A 101 15.80 -0.25 8.14
CA TYR A 101 16.06 1.17 8.34
C TYR A 101 17.27 1.41 9.25
N TYR A 102 17.20 0.94 10.50
CA TYR A 102 18.24 1.22 11.50
C TYR A 102 19.53 0.45 11.23
N ASN A 103 19.49 -0.86 11.02
CA ASN A 103 20.71 -1.66 10.95
C ASN A 103 21.34 -1.72 9.56
N PHE A 104 20.63 -1.29 8.51
CA PHE A 104 21.18 -1.28 7.15
C PHE A 104 21.28 0.14 6.57
N LEU A 105 20.19 0.90 6.49
CA LEU A 105 20.24 2.23 5.86
C LEU A 105 21.04 3.25 6.65
N THR A 106 20.87 3.34 7.97
CA THR A 106 21.60 4.36 8.77
C THR A 106 23.11 4.08 8.87
N LEU A 107 23.53 2.82 8.73
CA LEU A 107 24.95 2.47 8.64
C LEU A 107 25.53 2.77 7.26
N MET A 108 24.75 2.53 6.20
CA MET A 108 25.18 2.69 4.81
C MET A 108 25.25 4.16 4.37
N ILE A 109 24.30 5.00 4.82
CA ILE A 109 24.06 6.35 4.29
C ILE A 109 24.30 7.40 5.37
N ASP A 110 24.81 8.56 4.95
CA ASP A 110 24.86 9.75 5.80
C ASP A 110 23.45 10.33 6.03
N MET A 111 22.95 10.15 7.26
CA MET A 111 21.64 10.65 7.70
C MET A 111 21.53 12.17 7.75
N ASN A 112 22.64 12.92 7.65
CA ASN A 112 22.59 14.38 7.50
C ASN A 112 22.21 14.80 6.07
N ARG A 113 22.37 13.89 5.11
CA ARG A 113 22.10 14.12 3.68
C ARG A 113 20.84 13.42 3.18
N VAL A 114 20.22 12.58 4.01
CA VAL A 114 19.00 11.86 3.66
C VAL A 114 17.95 12.05 4.74
N HIS A 115 16.76 12.45 4.31
CA HIS A 115 15.61 12.65 5.20
C HIS A 115 14.49 11.66 4.87
N LEU A 116 14.00 10.97 5.89
CA LEU A 116 12.83 10.11 5.76
C LEU A 116 11.56 10.96 5.80
N ILE A 117 10.85 11.05 4.66
CA ILE A 117 9.65 11.90 4.55
C ILE A 117 8.39 11.11 4.89
N TYR A 118 8.26 9.91 4.34
CA TYR A 118 7.01 9.16 4.41
C TYR A 118 7.24 7.65 4.42
N CYS A 119 6.50 6.96 5.27
CA CYS A 119 6.38 5.50 5.28
C CYS A 119 4.90 5.15 5.20
N ASP A 120 4.54 4.22 4.33
CA ASP A 120 3.24 3.56 4.37
C ASP A 120 3.41 2.09 4.69
N THR A 121 2.53 1.58 5.56
CA THR A 121 2.30 0.16 5.85
C THR A 121 3.47 -0.78 5.53
N THR A 122 4.58 -0.75 6.28
CA THR A 122 5.68 -1.74 6.26
C THR A 122 6.34 -2.09 4.91
N ASP A 123 5.88 -1.58 3.76
CA ASP A 123 6.27 -2.04 2.43
C ASP A 123 6.77 -0.92 1.51
N SER A 124 6.66 0.34 1.94
CA SER A 124 7.17 1.48 1.16
C SER A 124 7.74 2.60 2.02
N MET A 125 8.80 3.21 1.50
CA MET A 125 9.51 4.30 2.16
C MET A 125 9.90 5.34 1.11
N MET A 126 9.63 6.61 1.40
CA MET A 126 10.01 7.74 0.57
C MET A 126 11.09 8.54 1.27
N LEU A 127 12.25 8.62 0.62
CA LEU A 127 13.43 9.34 1.10
C LEU A 127 13.67 10.56 0.23
N ALA A 128 13.99 11.70 0.85
CA ALA A 128 14.65 12.81 0.18
C ALA A 128 16.15 12.63 0.30
N VAL A 129 16.85 12.64 -0.84
CA VAL A 129 18.29 12.43 -0.91
C VAL A 129 18.95 13.69 -1.44
N ALA A 130 19.89 14.26 -0.68
CA ALA A 130 20.73 15.36 -1.09
C ALA A 130 21.87 14.83 -1.97
N GLY A 131 21.57 14.59 -3.25
CA GLY A 131 22.53 14.14 -4.26
C GLY A 131 23.58 15.21 -4.62
N ASP A 132 24.55 14.81 -5.43
CA ASP A 132 25.51 15.71 -6.08
C ASP A 132 24.81 16.48 -7.22
N PRO A 133 24.84 17.83 -7.23
CA PRO A 133 24.31 18.65 -8.31
C PRO A 133 24.92 18.37 -9.68
N LYS A 134 26.13 17.79 -9.74
CA LYS A 134 26.82 17.46 -11.00
C LYS A 134 26.35 16.14 -11.61
N GLN A 135 25.59 15.33 -10.86
CA GLN A 135 25.13 14.02 -11.29
C GLN A 135 23.63 13.99 -11.54
N ASN A 136 23.20 13.13 -12.46
CA ASN A 136 21.79 12.94 -12.76
C ASN A 136 21.06 12.15 -11.64
N TYR A 137 19.72 12.10 -11.68
CA TYR A 137 18.87 11.37 -10.73
C TYR A 137 19.25 9.89 -10.55
N LYS A 138 19.92 9.30 -11.54
CA LYS A 138 20.44 7.92 -11.52
C LYS A 138 21.54 7.69 -10.47
N GLN A 139 22.06 8.74 -9.83
CA GLN A 139 23.03 8.61 -8.74
C GLN A 139 22.49 7.78 -7.56
N GLY A 140 21.18 7.83 -7.30
CA GLY A 140 20.57 7.09 -6.19
C GLY A 140 21.28 7.42 -4.87
N PHE A 141 21.79 6.39 -4.19
CA PHE A 141 22.53 6.55 -2.94
C PHE A 141 24.04 6.78 -3.10
N SER A 142 24.61 6.70 -4.31
CA SER A 142 26.07 6.71 -4.51
C SER A 142 26.75 7.93 -3.92
N ALA A 143 26.10 9.10 -3.99
CA ALA A 143 26.64 10.37 -3.52
C ALA A 143 26.54 10.55 -1.99
N VAL A 144 25.77 9.72 -1.29
CA VAL A 144 25.47 9.84 0.15
C VAL A 144 25.97 8.65 0.97
N ILE A 145 26.79 7.78 0.38
CA ILE A 145 27.38 6.62 1.07
C ILE A 145 28.37 7.11 2.15
N LYS A 146 28.16 6.65 3.38
CA LYS A 146 29.08 6.87 4.50
C LYS A 146 30.17 5.80 4.55
N ASP A 147 29.78 4.53 4.51
CA ASP A 147 30.67 3.37 4.55
C ASP A 147 30.62 2.59 3.24
N LYS A 148 31.69 2.71 2.44
CA LYS A 148 31.80 2.07 1.14
C LYS A 148 32.02 0.55 1.25
N GLU A 149 32.75 0.08 2.24
CA GLU A 149 33.02 -1.35 2.42
C GLU A 149 31.74 -2.09 2.82
N PHE A 150 30.97 -1.50 3.74
CA PHE A 150 29.66 -2.02 4.12
C PHE A 150 28.68 -2.01 2.94
N TYR A 151 28.69 -0.94 2.14
CA TYR A 151 27.87 -0.82 0.94
C TYR A 151 28.20 -1.95 -0.05
N ASP A 152 29.46 -2.09 -0.46
CA ASP A 152 29.87 -3.06 -1.48
C ASP A 152 29.57 -4.51 -1.05
N LYS A 153 29.69 -4.82 0.24
CA LYS A 153 29.41 -6.15 0.80
C LYS A 153 27.92 -6.46 0.96
N ASN A 154 27.09 -5.46 1.31
CA ASN A 154 25.72 -5.70 1.76
C ASN A 154 24.64 -5.18 0.81
N PHE A 155 24.94 -4.27 -0.13
CA PHE A 155 23.93 -3.61 -0.96
C PHE A 155 23.06 -4.62 -1.73
N TYR A 156 23.70 -5.58 -2.41
CA TYR A 156 22.99 -6.60 -3.19
C TYR A 156 22.28 -7.68 -2.37
N LYS A 157 22.42 -7.67 -1.03
CA LYS A 157 21.60 -8.53 -0.17
C LYS A 157 20.13 -8.09 -0.22
N PHE A 158 19.89 -6.78 -0.13
CA PHE A 158 18.54 -6.22 -0.14
C PHE A 158 18.10 -5.73 -1.53
N PHE A 159 18.96 -5.02 -2.26
CA PHE A 159 18.62 -4.46 -3.57
C PHE A 159 18.83 -5.46 -4.72
N PRO A 160 18.16 -5.27 -5.87
CA PRO A 160 18.36 -6.10 -7.04
C PRO A 160 19.74 -5.88 -7.67
N LYS A 161 20.46 -6.98 -7.94
CA LYS A 161 21.66 -6.98 -8.77
C LYS A 161 21.40 -6.53 -10.23
N PRO A 162 22.31 -5.74 -10.82
CA PRO A 162 22.35 -5.47 -12.26
C PRO A 162 22.49 -6.73 -13.10
N LYS A 163 21.94 -6.69 -14.33
CA LYS A 163 22.02 -7.79 -15.31
C LYS A 163 23.45 -8.33 -15.48
N LEU A 164 24.43 -7.43 -15.59
CA LEU A 164 25.84 -7.76 -15.80
C LEU A 164 26.39 -8.66 -14.68
N ILE A 165 26.05 -8.38 -13.43
CA ILE A 165 26.51 -9.16 -12.28
C ILE A 165 25.84 -10.53 -12.28
N ILE A 166 24.53 -10.57 -12.53
CA ILE A 166 23.77 -11.83 -12.60
C ILE A 166 24.31 -12.74 -13.70
N THR A 167 24.60 -12.18 -14.88
CA THR A 167 25.18 -12.95 -16.00
C THR A 167 26.55 -13.50 -15.64
N LYS A 168 27.42 -12.70 -15.01
CA LYS A 168 28.76 -13.15 -14.58
C LYS A 168 28.69 -14.26 -13.53
N GLU A 169 27.84 -14.12 -12.52
CA GLU A 169 27.68 -15.14 -11.45
C GLU A 169 27.06 -16.43 -11.99
N SER A 170 26.17 -16.33 -12.98
CA SER A 170 25.44 -17.46 -13.55
C SER A 170 26.08 -18.04 -14.81
N GLN A 171 27.24 -17.51 -15.21
CA GLN A 171 28.02 -17.95 -16.38
C GLN A 171 28.16 -19.49 -16.49
N PRO A 172 28.52 -20.24 -15.43
CA PRO A 172 28.65 -21.70 -15.52
C PRO A 172 27.34 -22.45 -15.81
N ILE A 173 26.18 -21.84 -15.51
CA ILE A 173 24.86 -22.38 -15.86
C ILE A 173 24.52 -22.00 -17.29
N LEU A 174 24.81 -20.75 -17.68
CA LEU A 174 24.51 -20.21 -18.99
C LEU A 174 25.35 -20.84 -20.11
N ASP A 175 26.57 -21.29 -19.80
CA ASP A 175 27.45 -21.94 -20.78
C ASP A 175 27.03 -23.39 -21.10
N LYS A 176 26.16 -23.99 -20.28
CA LYS A 176 25.56 -25.31 -20.55
C LYS A 176 24.36 -25.25 -21.49
N ILE A 177 23.89 -24.05 -21.83
CA ILE A 177 22.73 -23.83 -22.69
C ILE A 177 23.24 -23.44 -24.08
N GLU A 178 23.11 -24.36 -25.04
CA GLU A 178 23.59 -24.15 -26.41
C GLU A 178 22.69 -23.19 -27.19
N GLN A 179 21.37 -23.25 -26.94
CA GLN A 179 20.41 -22.40 -27.65
C GLN A 179 20.39 -20.97 -27.09
N LEU A 180 20.56 -20.00 -27.98
CA LEU A 180 20.63 -18.59 -27.61
C LEU A 180 19.33 -18.07 -26.98
N ASP A 181 18.18 -18.53 -27.45
CA ASP A 181 16.88 -18.06 -26.96
C ASP A 181 16.53 -18.64 -25.59
N GLU A 182 16.89 -19.90 -25.33
CA GLU A 182 16.83 -20.50 -23.98
C GLU A 182 17.77 -19.77 -23.02
N ARG A 183 18.98 -19.40 -23.47
CA ARG A 183 19.93 -18.64 -22.66
C ARG A 183 19.38 -17.24 -22.30
N LYS A 184 18.74 -16.55 -23.24
CA LYS A 184 18.06 -15.27 -22.99
C LYS A 184 16.91 -15.42 -21.99
N LEU A 185 16.10 -16.47 -22.15
CA LEU A 185 14.99 -16.76 -21.23
C LEU A 185 15.50 -17.03 -19.82
N LYS A 186 16.58 -17.82 -19.69
CA LYS A 186 17.19 -18.13 -18.40
C LYS A 186 17.75 -16.89 -17.71
N ILE A 187 18.38 -15.98 -18.46
CA ILE A 187 18.82 -14.69 -17.91
C ILE A 187 17.61 -13.88 -17.42
N LYS A 188 16.52 -13.81 -18.18
CA LYS A 188 15.30 -13.10 -17.80
C LYS A 188 14.68 -13.68 -16.52
N GLU A 189 14.68 -15.01 -16.37
CA GLU A 189 14.23 -15.71 -15.17
C GLU A 189 15.06 -15.31 -13.96
N LEU A 190 16.39 -15.45 -14.04
CA LEU A 190 17.33 -15.10 -12.95
C LEU A 190 17.23 -13.62 -12.54
N GLN A 191 17.04 -12.72 -13.52
CA GLN A 191 16.78 -11.30 -13.24
C GLN A 191 15.47 -11.12 -12.45
N THR A 192 14.41 -11.79 -12.88
CA THR A 192 13.09 -11.70 -12.26
C THR A 192 13.09 -12.26 -10.84
N GLU A 193 13.77 -13.40 -10.61
CA GLU A 193 13.93 -14.01 -9.30
C GLU A 193 14.65 -13.08 -8.32
N ASN A 194 15.76 -12.47 -8.77
CA ASN A 194 16.54 -11.55 -7.95
C ASN A 194 15.80 -10.21 -7.68
N GLU A 195 15.04 -9.69 -8.66
CA GLU A 195 14.17 -8.53 -8.46
C GLU A 195 13.03 -8.78 -7.48
N LYS A 196 12.46 -10.00 -7.50
CA LYS A 196 11.30 -10.39 -6.70
C LYS A 196 11.68 -11.24 -5.49
N LYS A 197 12.94 -11.25 -5.09
CA LYS A 197 13.39 -12.03 -3.93
C LYS A 197 12.57 -11.66 -2.68
N PRO A 198 12.19 -12.64 -1.85
CA PRO A 198 11.51 -12.36 -0.59
C PRO A 198 12.34 -11.41 0.27
N LEU A 199 11.70 -10.43 0.89
CA LEU A 199 12.36 -9.40 1.70
C LEU A 199 13.42 -8.58 0.94
N GLY A 200 13.37 -8.59 -0.39
CA GLY A 200 14.14 -7.67 -1.23
C GLY A 200 13.50 -6.29 -1.25
N VAL A 201 14.33 -5.26 -1.38
CA VAL A 201 13.89 -3.88 -1.57
C VAL A 201 13.96 -3.56 -3.05
N ALA A 202 12.81 -3.21 -3.61
CA ALA A 202 12.71 -2.78 -4.99
C ALA A 202 12.72 -1.25 -5.06
N TYR A 203 13.49 -0.72 -5.99
CA TYR A 203 13.37 0.67 -6.38
C TYR A 203 12.12 0.84 -7.25
N GLU A 204 11.13 1.60 -6.78
CA GLU A 204 9.89 1.83 -7.53
C GLU A 204 9.97 3.10 -8.38
N HIS A 205 10.16 4.26 -7.75
CA HIS A 205 9.99 5.56 -8.40
C HIS A 205 10.94 6.63 -7.83
N CYS A 206 11.52 7.43 -8.74
CA CYS A 206 12.17 8.71 -8.49
C CYS A 206 11.18 9.84 -8.72
N GLY A 207 11.25 10.86 -7.87
CA GLY A 207 10.52 12.09 -8.11
C GLY A 207 11.35 13.32 -7.73
N SER A 208 11.00 14.45 -8.32
CA SER A 208 11.61 15.74 -8.00
C SER A 208 10.91 16.47 -6.86
N THR A 209 9.62 16.21 -6.64
CA THR A 209 8.84 16.91 -5.62
C THR A 209 7.84 15.99 -4.95
N LEU A 210 7.82 16.01 -3.62
CA LEU A 210 6.88 15.30 -2.76
C LEU A 210 6.25 16.31 -1.79
N ILE A 211 4.93 16.32 -1.70
CA ILE A 211 4.17 17.07 -0.71
C ILE A 211 3.31 16.07 0.06
N THR A 212 3.56 15.93 1.35
CA THR A 212 2.87 14.98 2.24
C THR A 212 2.20 15.75 3.37
N LEU A 213 0.88 15.61 3.50
CA LEU A 213 0.12 16.28 4.56
C LEU A 213 -0.34 15.33 5.67
N ALA A 214 -0.56 14.06 5.34
CA ALA A 214 -0.99 13.05 6.30
C ALA A 214 -0.70 11.64 5.76
N PRO A 215 -0.77 10.59 6.61
CA PRO A 215 -0.74 9.21 6.17
C PRO A 215 -1.74 8.96 5.02
N LYS A 216 -1.27 8.36 3.92
CA LYS A 216 -2.06 8.08 2.71
C LYS A 216 -2.66 9.33 2.03
N ASN A 217 -2.03 10.49 2.25
CA ASN A 217 -2.40 11.78 1.67
C ASN A 217 -1.15 12.53 1.18
N TYR A 218 -0.79 12.33 -0.08
CA TYR A 218 0.40 12.93 -0.69
C TYR A 218 0.24 13.22 -2.18
N TRP A 219 1.02 14.18 -2.63
CA TRP A 219 1.21 14.53 -4.03
C TRP A 219 2.68 14.33 -4.40
N LEU A 220 2.95 13.61 -5.48
CA LEU A 220 4.30 13.23 -5.90
C LEU A 220 4.46 13.43 -7.40
N ARG A 221 5.55 14.10 -7.80
CA ARG A 221 5.95 14.30 -9.20
C ARG A 221 7.12 13.39 -9.55
N GLN A 222 6.89 12.41 -10.43
CA GLN A 222 7.77 11.34 -10.88
C GLN A 222 8.20 11.52 -12.34
N GLU A 223 8.75 12.69 -12.68
CA GLU A 223 9.08 13.05 -14.06
C GLU A 223 10.25 12.27 -14.66
N PHE A 224 11.03 11.58 -13.84
CA PHE A 224 12.18 10.79 -14.29
C PHE A 224 11.80 9.38 -14.77
N ASP A 225 10.73 8.81 -14.24
CA ASP A 225 10.39 7.39 -14.44
C ASP A 225 9.04 7.15 -15.14
N LYS A 226 8.13 8.13 -15.17
CA LYS A 226 6.77 7.95 -15.73
C LYS A 226 6.43 8.92 -16.86
N LYS A 227 5.65 8.42 -17.84
CA LYS A 227 5.00 9.23 -18.87
C LYS A 227 3.98 10.20 -18.27
N ASP A 228 3.18 9.72 -17.31
CA ASP A 228 2.30 10.55 -16.48
C ASP A 228 2.98 10.77 -15.12
N PRO A 229 3.64 11.92 -14.92
CA PRO A 229 4.53 12.09 -13.78
C PRO A 229 3.77 12.39 -12.48
N ILE A 230 2.48 12.74 -12.53
CA ILE A 230 1.75 13.20 -11.36
C ILE A 230 1.03 12.03 -10.70
N VAL A 231 1.40 11.76 -9.45
CA VAL A 231 0.72 10.79 -8.59
C VAL A 231 0.09 11.53 -7.42
N VAL A 232 -1.24 11.44 -7.29
CA VAL A 232 -1.97 11.92 -6.13
C VAL A 232 -2.52 10.72 -5.38
N LYS A 233 -2.20 10.63 -4.09
CA LYS A 233 -2.74 9.60 -3.19
C LYS A 233 -3.60 10.29 -2.15
N LEU A 234 -4.88 9.93 -2.10
CA LEU A 234 -5.81 10.41 -1.08
C LEU A 234 -6.70 9.26 -0.63
N LYS A 235 -6.77 9.04 0.69
CA LYS A 235 -7.63 8.00 1.26
C LYS A 235 -9.06 8.48 1.44
N GLY A 236 -10.03 7.65 1.05
CA GLY A 236 -11.45 7.83 1.39
C GLY A 236 -12.25 8.72 0.43
N MET A 237 -11.65 9.16 -0.68
CA MET A 237 -12.30 9.98 -1.70
C MET A 237 -11.83 9.59 -3.11
N SER A 238 -12.74 9.64 -4.07
CA SER A 238 -12.42 9.41 -5.48
C SER A 238 -11.80 10.66 -6.08
N LEU A 239 -10.59 10.55 -6.62
CA LEU A 239 -9.91 11.66 -7.31
C LEU A 239 -10.64 12.07 -8.59
N LYS A 240 -11.26 11.11 -9.29
CA LYS A 240 -12.05 11.39 -10.53
C LYS A 240 -13.22 12.33 -10.26
N LEU A 241 -13.88 12.18 -9.11
CA LEU A 241 -15.00 13.04 -8.70
C LEU A 241 -14.53 14.36 -8.09
N ASN A 242 -13.24 14.51 -7.80
CA ASN A 242 -12.68 15.63 -7.06
C ASN A 242 -11.41 16.18 -7.73
N PRO A 243 -11.53 16.73 -8.95
CA PRO A 243 -10.38 17.27 -9.69
C PRO A 243 -9.73 18.48 -9.00
N GLN A 244 -10.44 19.15 -8.08
CA GLN A 244 -9.90 20.23 -7.26
C GLN A 244 -8.78 19.78 -6.30
N ILE A 245 -8.58 18.47 -6.12
CA ILE A 245 -7.50 17.89 -5.30
C ILE A 245 -6.26 17.77 -6.17
N ASN A 246 -5.60 18.90 -6.40
CA ASN A 246 -4.41 19.06 -7.24
C ASN A 246 -3.25 19.65 -6.43
N LYS A 247 -2.09 19.89 -7.06
CA LYS A 247 -0.90 20.45 -6.39
C LYS A 247 -1.21 21.73 -5.61
N ASP A 248 -1.96 22.65 -6.21
CA ASP A 248 -2.30 23.94 -5.60
C ASP A 248 -3.15 23.75 -4.34
N ALA A 249 -4.00 22.73 -4.30
CA ALA A 249 -4.77 22.39 -3.11
C ALA A 249 -3.87 21.98 -1.93
N TYR A 250 -2.79 21.23 -2.19
CA TYR A 250 -1.79 20.90 -1.17
C TYR A 250 -0.97 22.13 -0.76
N GLU A 251 -0.49 22.92 -1.71
CA GLU A 251 0.31 24.11 -1.40
C GLU A 251 -0.49 25.18 -0.64
N ASN A 252 -1.74 25.43 -1.05
CA ASN A 252 -2.61 26.38 -0.35
C ASN A 252 -2.99 25.91 1.05
N ASN A 253 -3.07 24.60 1.26
CA ASN A 253 -3.29 24.07 2.60
C ASN A 253 -2.09 24.37 3.51
N ILE A 254 -0.86 24.21 3.01
CA ILE A 254 0.37 24.52 3.77
C ILE A 254 0.51 26.03 4.02
N LYS A 255 0.36 26.84 2.97
CA LYS A 255 0.60 28.29 3.03
C LYS A 255 -0.50 29.05 3.77
N ASN A 256 -1.76 28.66 3.57
CA ASN A 256 -2.92 29.43 4.00
C ASN A 256 -3.85 28.66 4.96
N GLY A 257 -3.51 27.42 5.34
CA GLY A 257 -4.40 26.57 6.16
C GLY A 257 -5.71 26.19 5.46
N LYS A 258 -5.81 26.37 4.14
CA LYS A 258 -7.07 26.22 3.41
C LYS A 258 -7.51 24.76 3.38
N ILE A 259 -8.69 24.48 3.89
CA ILE A 259 -9.31 23.14 3.83
C ILE A 259 -10.00 22.97 2.48
N VAL A 260 -9.65 21.91 1.75
CA VAL A 260 -10.32 21.54 0.50
C VAL A 260 -11.29 20.40 0.76
N LYS A 261 -12.57 20.69 0.55
CA LYS A 261 -13.65 19.71 0.62
C LYS A 261 -13.81 19.01 -0.73
N GLY A 262 -14.35 17.80 -0.68
CA GLY A 262 -14.80 17.13 -1.89
C GLY A 262 -16.01 16.25 -1.63
N LYS A 263 -16.52 15.68 -2.71
CA LYS A 263 -17.75 14.90 -2.75
C LYS A 263 -17.39 13.43 -2.76
N ASN A 264 -18.07 12.67 -1.91
CA ASN A 264 -18.07 11.22 -1.97
C ASN A 264 -19.51 10.76 -2.19
N THR A 265 -19.70 9.87 -3.15
CA THR A 265 -21.01 9.34 -3.51
C THR A 265 -21.05 7.89 -3.07
N SER A 266 -21.97 7.57 -2.16
CA SER A 266 -22.23 6.21 -1.71
C SER A 266 -23.66 5.81 -2.03
N LEU A 267 -23.87 4.57 -2.46
CA LEU A 267 -25.20 3.96 -2.49
C LEU A 267 -25.49 3.40 -1.10
N ARG A 268 -26.65 3.78 -0.53
CA ARG A 268 -27.10 3.25 0.75
C ARG A 268 -28.52 2.74 0.62
N GLN A 269 -28.78 1.60 1.28
CA GLN A 269 -30.12 1.10 1.48
C GLN A 269 -30.63 1.61 2.82
N HIS A 270 -31.86 2.11 2.84
CA HIS A 270 -32.58 2.46 4.05
C HIS A 270 -34.03 1.97 3.94
N GLN A 271 -34.66 1.75 5.09
CA GLN A 271 -36.07 1.40 5.14
C GLN A 271 -36.90 2.68 5.14
N GLU A 272 -37.92 2.73 4.29
CA GLU A 272 -38.96 3.75 4.30
C GLU A 272 -40.30 3.09 4.62
N ARG A 273 -41.24 3.87 5.13
CA ARG A 273 -42.64 3.45 5.30
C ARG A 273 -43.52 4.25 4.35
N ASN A 274 -44.44 3.56 3.67
CA ASN A 274 -45.46 4.21 2.86
C ASN A 274 -46.57 4.80 3.76
N SER A 275 -47.51 5.52 3.14
CA SER A 275 -48.72 6.04 3.80
C SER A 275 -49.55 4.94 4.47
N ASP A 276 -49.43 3.71 3.99
CA ASP A 276 -50.14 2.53 4.48
C ASP A 276 -49.33 1.74 5.54
N ASP A 277 -48.27 2.35 6.09
CA ASP A 277 -47.34 1.79 7.10
C ASP A 277 -46.55 0.54 6.64
N GLU A 278 -46.63 0.19 5.35
CA GLU A 278 -45.81 -0.86 4.73
C GLU A 278 -44.33 -0.47 4.72
N VAL A 279 -43.48 -1.33 5.28
CA VAL A 279 -42.02 -1.17 5.30
C VAL A 279 -41.43 -1.68 4.00
N PHE A 280 -40.79 -0.81 3.23
CA PHE A 280 -40.07 -1.19 2.02
C PHE A 280 -38.63 -0.68 2.09
N SER A 281 -37.74 -1.37 1.37
CA SER A 281 -36.32 -0.99 1.30
C SER A 281 -36.07 -0.17 0.04
N LYS A 282 -35.47 1.01 0.21
CA LYS A 282 -35.13 1.91 -0.90
C LYS A 282 -33.62 2.10 -0.95
N MET A 283 -33.07 2.04 -2.16
CA MET A 283 -31.68 2.39 -2.40
C MET A 283 -31.60 3.86 -2.82
N SER A 284 -30.81 4.64 -2.09
CA SER A 284 -30.57 6.05 -2.40
C SER A 284 -29.10 6.30 -2.70
N ARG A 285 -28.86 7.21 -3.66
CA ARG A 285 -27.53 7.77 -3.90
C ARG A 285 -27.32 8.93 -2.93
N ILE A 286 -26.44 8.73 -1.96
CA ILE A 286 -26.11 9.75 -0.97
C ILE A 286 -24.81 10.44 -1.37
N ASN A 287 -24.89 11.74 -1.61
CA ASN A 287 -23.73 12.59 -1.82
C ASN A 287 -23.34 13.20 -0.48
N THR A 288 -22.19 12.81 0.04
CA THR A 288 -21.63 13.36 1.29
C THR A 288 -20.46 14.27 0.95
N THR A 289 -20.45 15.48 1.51
CA THR A 289 -19.28 16.35 1.47
C THR A 289 -18.34 15.94 2.58
N LYS A 290 -17.09 15.61 2.24
CA LYS A 290 -16.04 15.28 3.20
C LYS A 290 -14.91 16.28 3.09
N ASN A 291 -14.24 16.53 4.21
CA ASN A 291 -12.98 17.26 4.18
C ASN A 291 -11.93 16.34 3.53
N GLY A 292 -11.34 16.77 2.43
CA GLY A 292 -10.34 16.01 1.69
C GLY A 292 -8.94 16.37 2.15
N ILE A 293 -8.53 17.62 1.90
CA ILE A 293 -7.24 18.15 2.35
C ILE A 293 -7.48 19.06 3.55
N THR A 294 -7.02 18.67 4.72
CA THR A 294 -7.19 19.43 5.97
C THR A 294 -5.88 19.95 6.55
N GLY A 295 -4.72 19.37 6.21
CA GLY A 295 -3.44 19.72 6.84
C GLY A 295 -3.35 19.35 8.33
N VAL A 296 -4.36 18.67 8.85
CA VAL A 296 -4.48 18.30 10.27
C VAL A 296 -4.48 16.79 10.38
N HIS A 297 -3.64 16.26 11.27
CA HIS A 297 -3.65 14.86 11.64
C HIS A 297 -4.73 14.60 12.69
N ALA A 298 -5.74 13.80 12.36
CA ALA A 298 -6.83 13.46 13.28
C ALA A 298 -6.53 12.24 14.18
N LYS A 299 -5.36 11.61 14.04
CA LYS A 299 -4.99 10.35 14.72
C LYS A 299 -3.68 10.42 15.50
N MET A 300 -3.04 11.57 15.51
CA MET A 300 -1.75 11.79 16.15
C MET A 300 -1.65 13.27 16.51
N ILE A 301 -0.89 13.55 17.55
CA ILE A 301 -0.56 14.89 18.01
C ILE A 301 0.78 15.26 17.41
N VAL A 302 0.86 16.43 16.79
CA VAL A 302 2.12 17.00 16.30
C VAL A 302 2.66 17.93 17.38
N LEU A 303 3.86 17.63 17.86
CA LEU A 303 4.57 18.42 18.86
C LEU A 303 5.23 19.64 18.21
N GLU A 304 5.64 20.64 19.00
CA GLU A 304 6.26 21.88 18.49
C GLU A 304 7.49 21.61 17.61
N ASN A 305 8.26 20.58 17.96
CA ASN A 305 9.44 20.15 17.20
C ASN A 305 9.10 19.28 15.97
N GLN A 306 7.82 19.26 15.54
CA GLN A 306 7.30 18.49 14.43
C GLN A 306 7.35 16.95 14.63
N CYS A 307 7.65 16.47 15.83
CA CYS A 307 7.50 15.05 16.14
C CYS A 307 6.03 14.64 16.23
N CYS A 308 5.77 13.41 15.82
CA CYS A 308 4.43 12.83 15.75
C CYS A 308 4.23 11.86 16.91
N CYS A 309 3.25 12.11 17.77
CA CYS A 309 2.92 11.25 18.90
C CYS A 309 1.53 10.62 18.74
N PRO A 310 1.31 9.39 19.25
CA PRO A 310 0.00 8.77 19.20
C PRO A 310 -1.02 9.63 19.94
N TYR A 311 -2.19 9.85 19.35
CA TYR A 311 -3.29 10.52 20.05
C TYR A 311 -3.81 9.60 21.16
N ILE A 312 -3.76 10.07 22.41
CA ILE A 312 -4.35 9.39 23.56
C ILE A 312 -5.42 10.32 24.11
N ASP A 313 -6.63 9.79 24.31
CA ASP A 313 -7.76 10.59 24.76
C ASP A 313 -7.45 11.23 26.13
N GLY A 314 -7.73 12.53 26.24
CA GLY A 314 -7.40 13.34 27.43
C GLY A 314 -5.93 13.72 27.60
N ILE A 315 -5.03 13.33 26.68
CA ILE A 315 -3.61 13.72 26.73
C ILE A 315 -3.32 14.80 25.67
N SER A 316 -2.90 15.96 26.13
CA SER A 316 -2.48 17.10 25.30
C SER A 316 -0.98 17.08 24.99
N ALA A 317 -0.57 17.86 23.97
CA ALA A 317 0.81 17.89 23.47
C ALA A 317 1.86 18.21 24.55
N ASP A 318 1.53 19.05 25.55
CA ASP A 318 2.40 19.43 26.66
C ASP A 318 2.78 18.26 27.59
N LYS A 319 2.01 17.16 27.55
CA LYS A 319 2.28 15.98 28.37
C LYS A 319 3.33 15.05 27.75
N TYR A 320 3.65 15.22 26.47
CA TYR A 320 4.68 14.43 25.80
C TYR A 320 6.06 15.01 26.12
N LYS A 321 6.93 14.19 26.70
CA LYS A 321 8.34 14.54 26.91
C LYS A 321 9.20 13.77 25.92
N ILE A 322 9.99 14.49 25.14
CA ILE A 322 10.94 13.90 24.21
C ILE A 322 12.27 13.75 24.94
N GLN A 323 12.69 12.51 25.17
CA GLN A 323 14.00 12.23 25.71
C GLN A 323 14.93 11.83 24.56
N TYR A 324 15.89 12.70 24.23
CA TYR A 324 16.98 12.35 23.34
C TYR A 324 17.94 11.42 24.07
N LYS A 325 17.73 10.10 23.95
CA LYS A 325 18.80 9.15 24.25
C LYS A 325 19.67 9.07 22.99
N MET A 326 20.88 9.63 23.06
CA MET A 326 21.93 9.21 22.14
C MET A 326 22.13 7.71 22.36
N LEU A 327 21.80 6.91 21.36
CA LEU A 327 22.26 5.53 21.26
C LEU A 327 23.75 5.58 20.88
N MET A 328 24.58 6.12 21.77
CA MET A 328 26.02 5.96 21.70
C MET A 328 26.33 4.59 22.31
N SER A 329 27.07 3.81 21.53
CA SER A 329 27.75 2.58 21.96
C SER A 329 28.47 2.83 23.28
N PRO A 330 28.36 1.96 24.29
CA PRO A 330 29.39 1.89 25.31
C PRO A 330 30.66 1.38 24.61
N ASP A 331 31.75 2.14 24.76
CA ASP A 331 33.10 1.78 24.33
C ASP A 331 33.53 0.37 24.75
#